data_AF-A0A0K0FU15-F1
#
_entry.id   AF-A0A0K0FU15-F1
#
_cell.length_a   1.000
_cell.length_b   1.000
_cell.length_c   1.000
_cell.angle_alpha   90.00
_cell.angle_beta   90.00
_cell.angle_gamma   90.00
#
_symmetry.space_group_name_H-M   'P 1'
#
loop_
_entity.id
_entity.type
_entity.pdbx_description
1 polymer ?
#
loop_
_entity_poly.entity_id
_entity_poly.type
_entity_poly.pdbx_seq_one_letter_code
_entity_poly.pdbx_strand_id
1 'polypeptide(L)'
;MSSHKTFIVKRKLAKAQKQNRPLPQWFRMKTDNKIRYNAKRRHWRRTKLKFLEYEEVKGMNCLKDKNFYEEDAKIINYDRFSDRCIVSNERILTSKDYVIVLSTQESYYINPLQWFGVPSCVKNINKYQISYLYENMFLLRKPNIIKKAVGVSGEKLFNKICDNINDKLSNFLSSDPKEHRNVIRNVLRRFDVDGYVFEGKGYFKTCRIIEGNRVNDKKEIFGRCYKEMPITVGGKIKFTDNMIDIQNIGTPIDCKTKESLLEKKNDNIIEDDYDTENDEYSSTPNSEKFNFKGYYFIAFLILLFFQLLSIVVFISSTISYSKKSKQLEKLKKINREASTILLSKNNSLCNSRSKRNLFLNV
;
A
#
# COMPACT_ATOMS: atom_id res chain seq x y z
N MET A 1 -22.38 -26.26 2.44
CA MET A 1 -22.25 -24.78 2.43
C MET A 1 -21.22 -24.33 1.40
N SER A 2 -21.46 -23.23 0.68
CA SER A 2 -20.42 -22.57 -0.13
C SER A 2 -19.46 -21.79 0.76
N SER A 3 -18.16 -21.80 0.46
CA SER A 3 -17.19 -20.99 1.22
C SER A 3 -17.55 -19.49 1.13
N HIS A 4 -17.51 -18.78 2.27
CA HIS A 4 -17.59 -17.32 2.26
C HIS A 4 -16.38 -16.77 1.49
N LYS A 5 -16.63 -16.09 0.36
CA LYS A 5 -15.59 -15.48 -0.48
C LYS A 5 -15.47 -13.99 -0.19
N THR A 6 -14.24 -13.49 -0.16
CA THR A 6 -13.95 -12.05 0.00
C THR A 6 -14.55 -11.24 -1.17
N PHE A 7 -14.78 -9.96 -0.93
CA PHE A 7 -15.38 -9.06 -1.94
C PHE A 7 -14.55 -8.98 -3.24
N ILE A 8 -13.22 -9.00 -3.12
CA ILE A 8 -12.31 -9.00 -4.27
C ILE A 8 -12.49 -10.26 -5.12
N VAL A 9 -12.57 -11.43 -4.48
CA VAL A 9 -12.79 -12.70 -5.18
C VAL A 9 -14.17 -12.69 -5.85
N LYS A 10 -15.20 -12.19 -5.17
CA LYS A 10 -16.55 -12.00 -5.73
C LYS A 10 -16.53 -11.09 -6.97
N ARG A 11 -15.85 -9.95 -6.94
CA ARG A 11 -15.70 -9.04 -8.10
C ARG A 11 -15.00 -9.72 -9.27
N LYS A 12 -13.92 -10.48 -9.01
CA LYS A 12 -13.20 -11.21 -10.06
C LYS A 12 -14.06 -12.33 -10.66
N LEU A 13 -14.82 -13.05 -9.83
CA LEU A 13 -15.79 -14.06 -10.28
C LEU A 13 -16.88 -13.44 -11.15
N ALA A 14 -17.48 -12.34 -10.71
CA ALA A 14 -18.50 -11.62 -11.47
C ALA A 14 -17.96 -11.12 -12.82
N LYS A 15 -16.73 -10.58 -12.86
CA LYS A 15 -16.06 -10.19 -14.11
C LYS A 15 -15.85 -11.38 -15.04
N ALA A 16 -15.38 -12.51 -14.51
CA ALA A 16 -15.18 -13.73 -15.30
C ALA A 16 -16.49 -14.30 -15.84
N GLN A 17 -17.56 -14.27 -15.04
CA GLN A 17 -18.92 -14.65 -15.47
C GLN A 17 -19.43 -13.74 -16.58
N LYS A 18 -19.22 -12.41 -16.48
CA LYS A 18 -19.59 -11.46 -17.54
C LYS A 18 -18.80 -11.68 -18.84
N GLN A 19 -17.54 -12.09 -18.76
CA GLN A 19 -16.71 -12.46 -19.92
C GLN A 19 -17.13 -13.78 -20.56
N ASN A 20 -17.76 -14.68 -19.80
CA ASN A 20 -18.12 -16.02 -20.24
C ASN A 20 -19.44 -16.08 -21.03
N ARG A 21 -19.69 -15.07 -21.88
CA ARG A 21 -20.89 -14.97 -22.71
C ARG A 21 -20.65 -15.57 -24.11
N PRO A 22 -21.65 -16.23 -24.72
CA PRO A 22 -21.59 -16.63 -26.12
C PRO A 22 -21.46 -15.40 -27.04
N LEU A 23 -20.97 -15.63 -28.26
CA LEU A 23 -21.06 -14.61 -29.32
C LEU A 23 -22.55 -14.37 -29.65
N PRO A 24 -22.95 -13.11 -29.92
CA PRO A 24 -24.30 -12.80 -30.37
C PRO A 24 -24.70 -13.59 -31.62
N GLN A 25 -25.96 -13.98 -31.72
CA GLN A 25 -26.44 -14.86 -32.79
C GLN A 25 -26.26 -14.22 -34.17
N TRP A 26 -26.61 -12.94 -34.33
CA TRP A 26 -26.44 -12.23 -35.60
C TRP A 26 -24.99 -12.20 -36.09
N PHE A 27 -24.01 -12.19 -35.18
CA PHE A 27 -22.59 -12.22 -35.54
C PHE A 27 -22.15 -13.59 -36.06
N ARG A 28 -22.80 -14.67 -35.60
CA ARG A 28 -22.59 -16.04 -36.11
C ARG A 28 -23.20 -16.23 -37.49
N MET A 29 -24.25 -15.47 -37.82
CA MET A 29 -24.93 -15.54 -39.12
C MET A 29 -24.25 -14.72 -40.22
N LYS A 30 -23.32 -13.81 -39.86
CA LYS A 30 -22.51 -13.11 -40.86
C LYS A 30 -21.59 -14.09 -41.58
N THR A 31 -21.69 -14.12 -42.91
CA THR A 31 -20.78 -14.83 -43.81
C THR A 31 -19.41 -14.14 -43.86
N ASP A 32 -18.36 -14.90 -44.14
CA ASP A 32 -16.95 -14.44 -44.21
C ASP A 32 -16.31 -13.91 -42.90
N ASN A 33 -16.75 -14.40 -41.74
CA ASN A 33 -16.16 -14.05 -40.44
C ASN A 33 -15.07 -15.04 -39.99
N LYS A 34 -13.88 -14.51 -39.64
CA LYS A 34 -12.77 -15.30 -39.05
C LYS A 34 -13.01 -15.73 -37.59
N ILE A 35 -13.82 -15.00 -36.83
CA ILE A 35 -14.03 -15.24 -35.39
C ILE A 35 -15.26 -16.14 -35.18
N ARG A 36 -15.05 -17.43 -34.89
CA ARG A 36 -16.13 -18.43 -34.70
C ARG A 36 -16.57 -18.62 -33.25
N TYR A 37 -15.73 -18.28 -32.28
CA TYR A 37 -16.01 -18.43 -30.85
C TYR A 37 -15.42 -17.27 -30.03
N ASN A 38 -15.98 -17.03 -28.85
CA ASN A 38 -15.41 -16.08 -27.91
C ASN A 38 -14.16 -16.71 -27.26
N ALA A 39 -12.97 -16.28 -27.65
CA ALA A 39 -11.70 -16.76 -27.09
C ALA A 39 -11.54 -16.51 -25.58
N LYS A 40 -12.28 -15.55 -25.01
CA LYS A 40 -12.30 -15.27 -23.56
C LYS A 40 -13.31 -16.14 -22.79
N ARG A 41 -14.13 -16.94 -23.49
CA ARG A 41 -15.09 -17.87 -22.90
C ARG A 41 -14.33 -18.98 -22.15
N ARG A 42 -14.81 -19.35 -20.97
CA ARG A 42 -14.19 -20.35 -20.09
C ARG A 42 -15.15 -21.50 -19.83
N HIS A 43 -14.62 -22.72 -19.80
CA HIS A 43 -15.41 -23.88 -19.43
C HIS A 43 -15.19 -24.22 -17.96
N TRP A 44 -16.13 -23.84 -17.10
CA TRP A 44 -16.01 -23.93 -15.63
C TRP A 44 -15.69 -25.34 -15.10
N ARG A 45 -16.04 -26.40 -15.84
CA ARG A 45 -15.72 -27.79 -15.47
C ARG A 45 -14.30 -28.21 -15.84
N ARG A 46 -13.68 -27.61 -16.87
CA ARG A 46 -12.33 -27.99 -17.36
C ARG A 46 -11.23 -27.02 -16.91
N THR A 47 -11.55 -25.75 -16.73
CA THR A 47 -10.56 -24.73 -16.37
C THR A 47 -11.00 -24.01 -15.10
N LYS A 48 -10.29 -24.28 -14.00
CA LYS A 48 -10.41 -23.50 -12.77
C LYS A 48 -9.86 -22.10 -13.02
N LEU A 49 -10.49 -21.10 -12.41
CA LEU A 49 -9.89 -19.77 -12.35
C LEU A 49 -8.69 -19.86 -11.42
N LYS A 50 -7.48 -19.78 -12.00
CA LYS A 50 -6.26 -19.46 -11.26
C LYS A 50 -6.36 -18.01 -10.80
N PHE A 51 -7.20 -17.75 -9.81
CA PHE A 51 -6.93 -16.60 -8.97
C PHE A 51 -5.53 -16.82 -8.43
N LEU A 52 -4.65 -15.83 -8.55
CA LEU A 52 -3.39 -15.82 -7.80
C LEU A 52 -3.77 -16.23 -6.39
N GLU A 53 -3.31 -17.41 -5.98
CA GLU A 53 -3.72 -18.05 -4.75
C GLU A 53 -3.06 -17.21 -3.68
N TYR A 54 -3.85 -16.35 -3.05
CA TYR A 54 -3.33 -15.56 -1.96
C TYR A 54 -3.25 -16.49 -0.76
N GLU A 55 -2.08 -16.58 -0.16
CA GLU A 55 -1.83 -17.31 1.07
C GLU A 55 -2.18 -16.40 2.27
N GLU A 56 -2.78 -16.97 3.30
CA GLU A 56 -3.06 -16.24 4.54
C GLU A 56 -1.76 -16.01 5.31
N VAL A 57 -1.55 -14.78 5.75
CA VAL A 57 -0.41 -14.39 6.57
C VAL A 57 -0.67 -14.86 8.00
N LYS A 58 0.21 -15.73 8.52
CA LYS A 58 0.12 -16.26 9.89
C LYS A 58 0.58 -15.28 10.98
N GLY A 59 0.90 -14.04 10.62
CA GLY A 59 1.57 -13.07 11.48
C GLY A 59 3.08 -13.29 11.55
N MET A 60 3.78 -12.35 12.18
CA MET A 60 5.21 -12.44 12.46
C MET A 60 5.42 -13.34 13.69
N ASN A 61 6.34 -14.31 13.60
CA ASN A 61 6.64 -15.22 14.70
C ASN A 61 7.70 -14.60 15.63
N CYS A 62 7.26 -14.05 16.77
CA CYS A 62 8.13 -13.35 17.71
C CYS A 62 9.09 -14.28 18.47
N LEU A 63 8.77 -15.57 18.58
CA LEU A 63 9.57 -16.53 19.37
C LEU A 63 10.78 -17.09 18.62
N LYS A 64 10.96 -16.73 17.34
CA LYS A 64 11.95 -17.37 16.47
C LYS A 64 13.39 -16.95 16.79
N ASP A 65 13.60 -15.73 17.31
CA ASP A 65 14.94 -15.18 17.55
C ASP A 65 15.06 -14.54 18.92
N LYS A 66 16.00 -15.08 19.71
CA LYS A 66 16.27 -14.63 21.09
C LYS A 66 17.70 -14.15 21.30
N ASN A 67 18.61 -14.59 20.43
CA ASN A 67 20.03 -14.31 20.58
C ASN A 67 20.38 -13.09 19.74
N PHE A 68 20.53 -11.94 20.42
CA PHE A 68 20.92 -10.67 19.81
C PHE A 68 22.32 -10.24 20.26
N TYR A 69 23.05 -9.69 19.30
CA TYR A 69 24.39 -9.17 19.46
C TYR A 69 24.44 -7.71 19.01
N GLU A 70 24.98 -6.84 19.86
CA GLU A 70 25.23 -5.45 19.54
C GLU A 70 26.55 -5.32 18.78
N GLU A 71 26.51 -4.59 17.68
CA GLU A 71 27.67 -4.25 16.85
C GLU A 71 27.47 -2.91 16.15
N ASP A 72 28.56 -2.24 15.81
CA ASP A 72 28.57 -1.08 14.92
C ASP A 72 28.62 -1.55 13.47
N ALA A 73 27.70 -1.05 12.65
CA ALA A 73 27.65 -1.37 11.24
C ALA A 73 27.40 -0.13 10.38
N LYS A 74 27.69 -0.26 9.09
CA LYS A 74 27.34 0.76 8.11
C LYS A 74 26.07 0.34 7.38
N ILE A 75 25.10 1.23 7.29
CA ILE A 75 23.91 1.04 6.46
C ILE A 75 24.04 1.94 5.25
N ILE A 76 23.83 1.36 4.06
CA ILE A 76 23.78 2.08 2.81
C ILE A 76 22.32 2.19 2.39
N ASN A 77 21.86 3.41 2.18
CA ASN A 77 20.58 3.69 1.53
C ASN A 77 20.84 4.14 0.08
N TYR A 78 20.32 3.36 -0.87
CA TYR A 78 20.54 3.57 -2.30
C TYR A 78 19.35 4.25 -2.97
N ASP A 79 19.54 5.47 -3.46
CA ASP A 79 18.52 6.12 -4.28
C ASP A 79 18.55 5.60 -5.72
N ARG A 80 17.64 4.67 -6.00
CA ARG A 80 17.42 4.09 -7.33
C ARG A 80 16.99 5.10 -8.40
N PHE A 81 16.68 6.35 -8.08
CA PHE A 81 16.38 7.37 -9.09
C PHE A 81 17.63 8.16 -9.49
N SER A 82 18.35 8.69 -8.50
CA SER A 82 19.57 9.47 -8.74
C SER A 82 20.85 8.64 -8.90
N ASP A 83 20.78 7.32 -8.67
CA ASP A 83 21.95 6.43 -8.62
C ASP A 83 22.99 6.85 -7.56
N ARG A 84 22.51 7.43 -6.45
CA ARG A 84 23.34 7.90 -5.33
C ARG A 84 23.21 6.99 -4.11
N CYS A 85 24.28 6.89 -3.34
CA CYS A 85 24.32 6.08 -2.13
C CYS A 85 24.65 6.95 -0.92
N ILE A 86 23.82 6.86 0.12
CA ILE A 86 24.04 7.54 1.40
C ILE A 86 24.47 6.48 2.41
N VAL A 87 25.57 6.72 3.10
CA VAL A 87 26.13 5.79 4.08
C VAL A 87 25.95 6.37 5.48
N SER A 88 25.29 5.64 6.37
CA SER A 88 25.19 5.98 7.78
C SER A 88 25.92 4.95 8.66
N ASN A 89 26.53 5.42 9.74
CA ASN A 89 27.06 4.56 10.79
C ASN A 89 25.96 4.35 11.83
N GLU A 90 25.60 3.11 12.09
CA GLU A 90 24.50 2.76 12.99
C GLU A 90 24.96 1.73 14.02
N ARG A 91 24.46 1.92 15.26
CA ARG A 91 24.49 0.85 16.27
C ARG A 91 23.31 -0.07 16.03
N ILE A 92 23.59 -1.36 15.86
CA ILE A 92 22.58 -2.35 15.51
C ILE A 92 22.59 -3.53 16.46
N LEU A 93 21.43 -4.16 16.62
CA LEU A 93 21.31 -5.49 17.21
C LEU A 93 21.14 -6.51 16.09
N THR A 94 22.03 -7.48 15.99
CA THR A 94 21.97 -8.54 14.99
C THR A 94 21.67 -9.88 15.62
N SER A 95 20.81 -10.64 14.96
CA SER A 95 20.57 -12.06 15.22
C SER A 95 20.94 -12.86 13.97
N LYS A 96 20.52 -14.13 13.90
CA LYS A 96 20.77 -15.01 12.76
C LYS A 96 20.06 -14.49 11.50
N ASP A 97 18.78 -14.19 11.64
CA ASP A 97 17.90 -13.82 10.51
C ASP A 97 17.56 -12.32 10.51
N TYR A 98 17.86 -11.57 11.58
CA TYR A 98 17.33 -10.22 11.79
C TYR A 98 18.38 -9.19 12.20
N VAL A 99 18.10 -7.94 11.87
CA VAL A 99 18.83 -6.75 12.34
C VAL A 99 17.84 -5.73 12.88
N ILE A 100 18.14 -5.12 14.02
CA ILE A 100 17.40 -4.00 14.60
C ILE A 100 18.31 -2.79 14.59
N VAL A 101 17.84 -1.70 13.99
CA VAL A 101 18.57 -0.44 14.00
C VAL A 101 18.14 0.34 15.24
N LEU A 102 19.08 0.63 16.14
CA LEU A 102 18.74 1.20 17.45
C LEU A 102 18.26 2.65 17.38
N SER A 103 18.73 3.41 16.37
CA SER A 103 18.31 4.80 16.15
C SER A 103 16.84 4.92 15.76
N THR A 104 16.34 4.02 14.90
CA THR A 104 14.96 4.03 14.42
C THR A 104 14.04 3.06 15.16
N GLN A 105 14.60 2.12 15.93
CA GLN A 105 13.89 0.97 16.51
C GLN A 105 13.15 0.12 15.46
N GLU A 106 13.61 0.14 14.21
CA GLU A 106 13.07 -0.71 13.15
C GLU A 106 13.88 -1.99 13.03
N SER A 107 13.18 -3.08 12.73
CA SER A 107 13.82 -4.37 12.45
C SER A 107 13.67 -4.76 10.98
N TYR A 108 14.72 -5.38 10.45
CA TYR A 108 14.85 -5.84 9.07
C TYR A 108 15.32 -7.29 9.03
N TYR A 109 15.01 -7.98 7.94
CA TYR A 109 15.44 -9.35 7.72
C TYR A 109 16.74 -9.37 6.91
N ILE A 110 17.66 -10.26 7.28
CA ILE A 110 18.94 -10.45 6.60
C ILE A 110 18.69 -11.33 5.39
N ASN A 111 18.54 -10.72 4.22
CA ASN A 111 18.41 -11.45 2.98
C ASN A 111 19.79 -11.68 2.34
N PRO A 112 20.04 -12.88 1.76
CA PRO A 112 21.19 -13.07 0.91
C PRO A 112 21.10 -12.13 -0.30
N LEU A 113 22.25 -11.64 -0.76
CA LEU A 113 22.32 -10.81 -1.96
C LEU A 113 21.78 -11.59 -3.17
N GLN A 114 20.69 -11.09 -3.73
CA GLN A 114 20.27 -11.46 -5.07
C GLN A 114 21.11 -10.57 -6.00
N TRP A 115 22.06 -11.14 -6.75
CA TRP A 115 23.09 -10.44 -7.52
C TRP A 115 22.57 -9.54 -8.67
N PHE A 116 21.25 -9.35 -8.79
CA PHE A 116 20.62 -8.48 -9.75
C PHE A 116 20.44 -7.08 -9.14
N GLY A 117 21.24 -6.10 -9.58
CA GLY A 117 21.05 -4.69 -9.22
C GLY A 117 21.78 -4.22 -7.95
N VAL A 118 22.90 -4.85 -7.58
CA VAL A 118 23.80 -4.27 -6.57
C VAL A 118 24.37 -2.96 -7.12
N PRO A 119 24.18 -1.82 -6.44
CA PRO A 119 24.64 -0.54 -6.95
C PRO A 119 26.17 -0.50 -7.03
N SER A 120 26.68 0.30 -7.97
CA SER A 120 28.12 0.47 -8.21
C SER A 120 28.90 0.81 -6.93
N CYS A 121 28.30 1.64 -6.07
CA CYS A 121 28.85 2.06 -4.79
C CYS A 121 29.08 0.91 -3.79
N VAL A 122 28.30 -0.18 -3.89
CA VAL A 122 28.43 -1.37 -3.02
C VAL A 122 29.39 -2.39 -3.64
N LYS A 123 29.45 -2.46 -4.97
CA LYS A 123 30.19 -3.47 -5.72
C LYS A 123 31.70 -3.51 -5.42
N ASN A 124 32.29 -2.38 -5.03
CA ASN A 124 33.74 -2.26 -4.82
C ASN A 124 34.16 -2.41 -3.34
N ILE A 125 33.25 -2.77 -2.44
CA ILE A 125 33.50 -2.81 -1.00
C ILE A 125 33.89 -4.23 -0.57
N ASN A 126 35.15 -4.59 -0.79
CA ASN A 126 35.66 -5.94 -0.48
C ASN A 126 35.99 -6.15 1.01
N LYS A 127 36.07 -5.07 1.81
CA LYS A 127 36.44 -5.11 3.23
C LYS A 127 35.29 -5.53 4.15
N TYR A 128 34.07 -5.60 3.63
CA TYR A 128 32.85 -5.79 4.42
C TYR A 128 32.05 -6.97 3.90
N GLN A 129 31.38 -7.68 4.80
CA GLN A 129 30.30 -8.59 4.46
C GLN A 129 29.05 -7.76 4.15
N ILE A 130 28.49 -7.96 2.96
CA ILE A 130 27.34 -7.21 2.45
C ILE A 130 26.09 -8.09 2.58
N SER A 131 25.03 -7.54 3.18
CA SER A 131 23.71 -8.17 3.22
C SER A 131 22.65 -7.22 2.70
N TYR A 132 21.62 -7.75 2.05
CA TYR A 132 20.46 -6.95 1.64
C TYR A 132 19.43 -6.93 2.76
N LEU A 133 18.95 -5.75 3.13
CA LEU A 133 17.92 -5.61 4.17
C LEU A 133 16.53 -5.52 3.53
N TYR A 134 16.23 -4.37 2.93
CA TYR A 134 14.90 -4.07 2.42
C TYR A 134 14.95 -2.93 1.40
N GLU A 135 14.21 -3.08 0.28
CA GLU A 135 14.10 -2.12 -0.84
C GLU A 135 15.46 -1.59 -1.35
N ASN A 136 15.95 -0.52 -0.73
CA ASN A 136 17.14 0.24 -1.10
C ASN A 136 18.25 0.16 -0.05
N MET A 137 18.05 -0.63 1.00
CA MET A 137 18.95 -0.68 2.15
C MET A 137 19.87 -1.90 2.09
N PHE A 138 21.17 -1.64 2.22
CA PHE A 138 22.22 -2.65 2.33
C PHE A 138 22.94 -2.49 3.66
N LEU A 139 23.32 -3.61 4.25
CA LEU A 139 24.08 -3.68 5.49
C LEU A 139 25.51 -4.07 5.17
N LEU A 140 26.46 -3.29 5.68
CA LEU A 140 27.89 -3.57 5.63
C LEU A 140 28.42 -3.90 7.02
N ARG A 141 28.90 -5.13 7.19
CA ARG A 141 29.47 -5.62 8.45
C ARG A 141 30.95 -5.89 8.30
N LYS A 142 31.75 -5.59 9.33
CA LYS A 142 33.15 -6.02 9.36
C LYS A 142 33.19 -7.50 9.76
N PRO A 143 33.92 -8.37 9.04
CA PRO A 143 33.89 -9.82 9.30
C PRO A 143 34.41 -10.21 10.68
N ASN A 144 35.37 -9.46 11.24
CA ASN A 144 36.07 -9.81 12.48
C ASN A 144 35.76 -8.85 13.65
N ILE A 145 34.54 -8.29 13.72
CA ILE A 145 34.18 -7.39 14.82
C ILE A 145 33.80 -8.18 16.09
N ILE A 146 34.22 -7.68 17.24
CA ILE A 146 33.80 -8.22 18.54
C ILE A 146 32.32 -7.87 18.72
N LYS A 147 31.50 -8.90 18.90
CA LYS A 147 30.07 -8.79 19.11
C LYS A 147 29.76 -8.79 20.60
N LYS A 148 29.02 -7.80 21.08
CA LYS A 148 28.59 -7.75 22.47
C LYS A 148 27.26 -8.47 22.62
N ALA A 149 27.20 -9.54 23.41
CA ALA A 149 25.94 -10.22 23.70
C ALA A 149 25.00 -9.30 24.50
N VAL A 150 23.77 -9.15 24.03
CA VAL A 150 22.79 -8.21 24.63
C VAL A 150 21.80 -8.92 25.55
N GLY A 151 21.77 -10.26 25.52
CA GLY A 151 20.92 -11.09 26.37
C GLY A 151 19.44 -10.68 26.27
N VAL A 152 18.79 -10.59 27.44
CA VAL A 152 17.34 -10.34 27.59
C VAL A 152 16.88 -8.99 27.00
N SER A 153 17.74 -7.98 27.00
CA SER A 153 17.36 -6.63 26.54
C SER A 153 17.02 -6.61 25.04
N GLY A 154 17.81 -7.32 24.23
CA GLY A 154 17.58 -7.44 22.78
C GLY A 154 16.31 -8.21 22.46
N GLU A 155 16.06 -9.33 23.16
CA GLU A 155 14.83 -10.12 23.02
C GLU A 155 13.60 -9.28 23.38
N LYS A 156 13.65 -8.51 24.48
CA LYS A 156 12.54 -7.64 24.88
C LYS A 156 12.22 -6.57 23.83
N LEU A 157 13.24 -5.94 23.25
CA LEU A 157 13.06 -4.96 22.19
C LEU A 157 12.46 -5.61 20.93
N PHE A 158 12.97 -6.78 20.52
CA PHE A 158 12.45 -7.49 19.36
C PHE A 158 10.99 -7.89 19.53
N ASN A 159 10.62 -8.44 20.69
CA ASN A 159 9.24 -8.81 20.99
C ASN A 159 8.32 -7.60 20.92
N LYS A 160 8.72 -6.46 21.50
CA LYS A 160 7.96 -5.20 21.39
C LYS A 160 7.72 -4.79 19.93
N ILE A 161 8.75 -4.87 19.08
CA ILE A 161 8.63 -4.53 17.66
C ILE A 161 7.71 -5.53 16.94
N CYS A 162 7.87 -6.82 17.22
CA CYS A 162 7.08 -7.89 16.62
C CYS A 162 5.59 -7.77 16.96
N ASP A 163 5.27 -7.56 18.24
CA ASP A 163 3.90 -7.38 18.72
C ASP A 163 3.25 -6.16 18.06
N ASN A 164 3.96 -5.03 18.00
CA ASN A 164 3.47 -3.83 17.30
C ASN A 164 3.15 -4.08 15.81
N ILE A 165 3.91 -4.94 15.14
CA ILE A 165 3.66 -5.29 13.73
C ILE A 165 2.43 -6.18 13.58
N ASN A 166 2.27 -7.17 14.47
CA ASN A 166 1.09 -8.02 14.49
C ASN A 166 -0.18 -7.22 14.84
N ASP A 167 -0.07 -6.27 15.78
CA ASP A 167 -1.14 -5.34 16.15
C ASP A 167 -1.51 -4.40 15.00
N LYS A 168 -0.51 -3.90 14.26
CA LYS A 168 -0.74 -3.09 13.06
C LYS A 168 -1.46 -3.88 11.96
N LEU A 169 -1.22 -5.19 11.86
CA LEU A 169 -1.92 -6.05 10.92
C LEU A 169 -3.38 -6.28 11.34
N SER A 170 -3.61 -6.61 12.61
CA SER A 170 -4.96 -6.92 13.11
C SER A 170 -5.88 -5.70 13.11
N ASN A 171 -5.33 -4.52 13.41
CA ASN A 171 -6.05 -3.24 13.47
C ASN A 171 -5.92 -2.41 12.18
N PHE A 172 -5.49 -3.00 11.08
CA PHE A 172 -5.26 -2.27 9.84
C PHE A 172 -6.57 -1.71 9.26
N LEU A 173 -6.63 -0.38 9.13
CA LEU A 173 -7.77 0.34 8.54
C LEU A 173 -7.26 1.30 7.48
N SER A 174 -7.24 0.84 6.23
CA SER A 174 -7.01 1.70 5.08
C SER A 174 -7.74 1.16 3.87
N SER A 175 -7.94 2.04 2.88
CA SER A 175 -8.42 1.67 1.56
C SER A 175 -7.34 1.78 0.48
N ASP A 176 -6.16 2.31 0.81
CA ASP A 176 -5.07 2.49 -0.14
C ASP A 176 -4.34 1.16 -0.43
N PRO A 177 -4.37 0.64 -1.67
CA PRO A 177 -3.66 -0.58 -2.04
C PRO A 177 -2.15 -0.56 -1.70
N LYS A 178 -1.51 0.61 -1.68
CA LYS A 178 -0.08 0.72 -1.33
C LYS A 178 0.16 0.44 0.14
N GLU A 179 -0.66 0.99 1.02
CA GLU A 179 -0.60 0.72 2.46
C GLU A 179 -0.88 -0.75 2.79
N HIS A 180 -1.87 -1.34 2.12
CA HIS A 180 -2.15 -2.78 2.20
C HIS A 180 -0.90 -3.62 1.88
N ARG A 181 -0.21 -3.28 0.78
CA ARG A 181 1.03 -3.96 0.37
C ARG A 181 2.13 -3.77 1.40
N ASN A 182 2.35 -2.54 1.85
CA ASN A 182 3.41 -2.20 2.80
C ASN A 182 3.26 -2.94 4.12
N VAL A 183 2.04 -3.05 4.66
CA VAL A 183 1.79 -3.81 5.89
C VAL A 183 2.09 -5.29 5.69
N ILE A 184 1.66 -5.88 4.57
CA ILE A 184 1.94 -7.30 4.27
C ILE A 184 3.45 -7.55 4.12
N ARG A 185 4.16 -6.68 3.38
CA ARG A 185 5.62 -6.75 3.24
C ARG A 185 6.33 -6.60 4.58
N ASN A 186 5.83 -5.73 5.44
CA ASN A 186 6.38 -5.52 6.78
C ASN A 186 6.16 -6.73 7.69
N VAL A 187 5.01 -7.40 7.62
CA VAL A 187 4.77 -8.62 8.41
C VAL A 187 5.62 -9.80 7.91
N LEU A 188 5.70 -9.97 6.58
CA LEU A 188 6.42 -11.09 5.96
C LEU A 188 7.92 -10.86 5.82
N ARG A 189 8.38 -9.61 6.00
CA ARG A 189 9.77 -9.15 5.76
C ARG A 189 10.31 -9.48 4.38
N ARG A 190 9.43 -9.36 3.40
CA ARG A 190 9.68 -9.69 2.00
C ARG A 190 9.20 -8.56 1.12
N PHE A 191 10.01 -8.11 0.18
CA PHE A 191 9.62 -7.09 -0.80
C PHE A 191 9.02 -7.71 -2.08
N ASP A 192 9.33 -8.99 -2.35
CA ASP A 192 8.89 -9.76 -3.51
C ASP A 192 7.45 -10.28 -3.37
N VAL A 193 6.65 -9.68 -2.49
CA VAL A 193 5.25 -10.04 -2.27
C VAL A 193 4.33 -8.84 -2.46
N ASP A 194 3.12 -9.13 -2.90
CA ASP A 194 2.00 -8.17 -2.96
C ASP A 194 0.82 -8.78 -2.19
N GLY A 195 -0.01 -7.94 -1.57
CA GLY A 195 -0.97 -8.43 -0.61
C GLY A 195 -2.02 -7.41 -0.20
N TYR A 196 -2.99 -7.88 0.57
CA TYR A 196 -4.01 -7.06 1.18
C TYR A 196 -4.41 -7.60 2.54
N VAL A 197 -4.75 -6.70 3.45
CA VAL A 197 -5.43 -7.03 4.70
C VAL A 197 -6.95 -6.99 4.52
N PHE A 198 -7.67 -7.93 5.12
CA PHE A 198 -9.14 -7.95 5.13
C PHE A 198 -9.62 -8.57 6.45
N GLU A 199 -10.49 -7.86 7.18
CA GLU A 199 -11.04 -8.31 8.48
C GLU A 199 -9.93 -8.74 9.47
N GLY A 200 -8.89 -7.93 9.61
CA GLY A 200 -7.75 -8.20 10.50
C GLY A 200 -6.81 -9.34 10.04
N LYS A 201 -7.05 -9.92 8.87
CA LYS A 201 -6.24 -11.01 8.30
C LYS A 201 -5.48 -10.55 7.07
N GLY A 202 -4.18 -10.83 7.03
CA GLY A 202 -3.34 -10.56 5.87
C GLY A 202 -3.43 -11.66 4.83
N TYR A 203 -3.37 -11.29 3.56
CA TYR A 203 -3.33 -12.20 2.43
C TYR A 203 -2.25 -11.75 1.46
N PHE A 204 -1.35 -12.65 1.04
CA PHE A 204 -0.22 -12.30 0.17
C PHE A 204 -0.07 -13.25 -1.01
N LYS A 205 0.62 -12.78 -2.05
CA LYS A 205 1.08 -13.58 -3.18
C LYS A 205 2.54 -13.22 -3.46
N THR A 206 3.30 -14.18 -3.96
CA THR A 206 4.67 -13.93 -4.43
C THR A 206 4.64 -13.30 -5.83
N CYS A 207 5.38 -12.21 -5.97
CA CYS A 207 5.62 -11.52 -7.24
C CYS A 207 6.75 -12.21 -8.01
N ARG A 208 6.73 -12.06 -9.33
CA ARG A 208 7.85 -12.47 -10.18
C ARG A 208 8.80 -11.30 -10.31
N ILE A 209 10.09 -11.57 -10.11
CA ILE A 209 11.16 -10.60 -10.34
C ILE A 209 11.40 -10.55 -11.85
N ILE A 210 11.45 -9.34 -12.39
CA ILE A 210 11.69 -9.08 -13.80
C ILE A 210 12.65 -7.90 -13.88
N GLU A 211 13.66 -8.01 -14.73
CA GLU A 211 14.57 -6.91 -15.01
C GLU A 211 13.92 -5.87 -15.93
N GLY A 212 14.27 -4.61 -15.71
CA GLY A 212 13.80 -3.50 -16.53
C GLY A 212 14.90 -2.46 -16.68
N ASN A 213 14.98 -1.88 -17.87
CA ASN A 213 15.89 -0.79 -18.16
C ASN A 213 15.12 0.53 -18.16
N ARG A 214 15.75 1.62 -17.68
CA ARG A 214 15.16 2.96 -17.79
C ARG A 214 15.03 3.32 -19.27
N VAL A 215 13.88 3.87 -19.66
CA VAL A 215 13.66 4.31 -21.06
C VAL A 215 14.31 5.67 -21.30
N ASN A 216 14.23 6.53 -20.30
CA ASN A 216 14.70 7.90 -20.33
C ASN A 216 14.98 8.34 -18.89
N ASP A 217 15.97 9.21 -18.69
CA ASP A 217 16.20 9.85 -17.39
C ASP A 217 15.09 10.86 -17.04
N LYS A 218 14.36 11.32 -18.07
CA LYS A 218 13.18 12.16 -17.92
C LYS A 218 11.92 11.30 -17.84
N LYS A 219 10.97 11.68 -16.97
CA LYS A 219 9.62 11.10 -16.86
C LYS A 219 8.71 11.46 -18.04
N GLU A 220 9.21 11.28 -19.26
CA GLU A 220 8.58 11.74 -20.48
C GLU A 220 8.68 10.67 -21.58
N ILE A 221 7.57 10.46 -22.27
CA ILE A 221 7.49 9.54 -23.41
C ILE A 221 6.62 10.18 -24.48
N PHE A 222 7.13 10.26 -25.72
CA PHE A 222 6.40 10.79 -26.88
C PHE A 222 5.75 12.17 -26.61
N GLY A 223 6.47 13.07 -25.92
CA GLY A 223 5.98 14.42 -25.60
C GLY A 223 4.92 14.48 -24.49
N ARG A 224 4.70 13.39 -23.74
CA ARG A 224 3.79 13.35 -22.58
C ARG A 224 4.56 13.09 -21.30
N CYS A 225 4.29 13.88 -20.27
CA CYS A 225 4.87 13.73 -18.95
C CYS A 225 4.04 12.78 -18.08
N TYR A 226 4.72 12.01 -17.24
CA TYR A 226 4.11 11.07 -16.33
C TYR A 226 4.60 11.31 -14.90
N LYS A 227 3.74 11.02 -13.92
CA LYS A 227 4.11 11.09 -12.50
C LYS A 227 5.13 10.00 -12.14
N GLU A 228 4.89 8.79 -12.64
CA GLU A 228 5.76 7.63 -12.46
C GLU A 228 6.86 7.59 -13.52
N MET A 229 7.99 6.97 -13.19
CA MET A 229 9.10 6.82 -14.13
C MET A 229 8.82 5.73 -15.16
N PRO A 230 8.98 6.00 -16.46
CA PRO A 230 8.86 4.98 -17.48
C PRO A 230 10.07 4.03 -17.54
N ILE A 231 9.79 2.74 -17.64
CA ILE A 231 10.78 1.66 -17.78
C ILE A 231 10.39 0.71 -18.91
N THR A 232 11.38 0.11 -19.58
CA THR A 232 11.15 -0.91 -20.61
C THR A 232 11.32 -2.29 -19.98
N VAL A 233 10.26 -3.11 -20.09
CA VAL A 233 10.25 -4.50 -19.61
C VAL A 233 9.76 -5.40 -20.73
N GLY A 234 10.66 -6.20 -21.31
CA GLY A 234 10.35 -7.11 -22.42
C GLY A 234 9.80 -6.37 -23.65
N GLY A 235 10.43 -5.24 -24.02
CA GLY A 235 10.05 -4.43 -25.18
C GLY A 235 8.76 -3.60 -25.00
N LYS A 236 8.16 -3.60 -23.81
CA LYS A 236 6.97 -2.79 -23.49
C LYS A 236 7.29 -1.73 -22.46
N ILE A 237 6.74 -0.55 -22.67
CA ILE A 237 6.78 0.54 -21.71
C ILE A 237 5.87 0.21 -20.54
N LYS A 238 6.43 0.34 -19.34
CA LYS A 238 5.77 0.23 -18.05
C LYS A 238 6.19 1.41 -17.17
N PHE A 239 5.62 1.51 -15.99
CA PHE A 239 5.82 2.65 -15.09
C PHE A 239 6.15 2.18 -13.67
N THR A 240 6.93 2.98 -12.94
CA THR A 240 7.27 2.70 -11.53
C THR A 240 7.41 3.98 -10.73
N ASP A 241 6.94 3.97 -9.49
CA ASP A 241 7.03 5.09 -8.54
C ASP A 241 8.20 4.94 -7.55
N ASN A 242 8.76 3.75 -7.41
CA ASN A 242 9.82 3.42 -6.44
C ASN A 242 10.95 2.52 -7.01
N MET A 243 10.96 2.25 -8.32
CA MET A 243 11.94 1.36 -8.99
C MET A 243 11.91 -0.10 -8.51
N ILE A 244 10.81 -0.51 -7.88
CA ILE A 244 10.60 -1.87 -7.36
C ILE A 244 9.26 -2.38 -7.87
N ASP A 245 8.21 -1.59 -7.66
CA ASP A 245 6.86 -1.91 -8.07
C ASP A 245 6.59 -1.44 -9.49
N ILE A 246 6.15 -2.37 -10.34
CA ILE A 246 5.91 -2.12 -11.76
C ILE A 246 4.41 -2.04 -12.03
N GLN A 247 4.02 -0.99 -12.73
CA GLN A 247 2.67 -0.69 -13.13
C GLN A 247 2.56 -0.68 -14.66
N ASN A 248 1.42 -1.14 -15.19
CA ASN A 248 1.20 -1.16 -16.64
C ASN A 248 0.70 0.18 -17.19
N ILE A 249 0.27 1.10 -16.32
CA ILE A 249 -0.34 2.38 -16.68
C ILE A 249 0.34 3.44 -15.81
N GLY A 250 0.83 4.50 -16.46
CA GLY A 250 1.33 5.70 -15.79
C GLY A 250 0.23 6.75 -15.74
N THR A 251 0.30 7.62 -14.74
CA THR A 251 -0.60 8.76 -14.61
C THR A 251 -0.04 9.94 -15.41
N PRO A 252 -0.72 10.38 -16.48
CA PRO A 252 -0.27 11.53 -17.26
C PRO A 252 -0.42 12.80 -16.42
N ILE A 253 0.59 13.67 -16.47
CA ILE A 253 0.61 14.97 -15.82
C ILE A 253 0.98 16.05 -16.83
N ASP A 254 0.58 17.29 -16.57
CA ASP A 254 1.05 18.41 -17.37
C ASP A 254 2.54 18.64 -17.12
N CYS A 255 3.34 18.75 -18.18
CA CYS A 255 4.78 18.94 -18.10
C CYS A 255 5.17 20.21 -17.34
N LYS A 256 4.31 21.23 -17.30
CA LYS A 256 4.54 22.47 -16.52
C LYS A 256 4.51 22.27 -15.00
N THR A 257 3.72 21.31 -14.51
CA THR A 257 3.68 20.97 -13.07
C THR A 257 4.95 20.27 -12.57
N LYS A 258 5.87 19.92 -13.48
CA LYS A 258 7.17 19.32 -13.16
C LYS A 258 8.10 20.31 -12.46
N GLU A 259 8.09 21.58 -12.87
CA GLU A 259 8.96 22.63 -12.31
C GLU A 259 8.59 22.91 -10.85
N SER A 260 7.30 23.06 -10.56
CA SER A 260 6.83 23.33 -9.19
C SER A 260 6.96 22.15 -8.21
N LEU A 261 7.13 20.92 -8.69
CA LEU A 261 7.39 19.74 -7.86
C LEU A 261 8.89 19.48 -7.65
N LEU A 262 9.75 19.97 -8.55
CA LEU A 262 11.21 19.93 -8.40
C LEU A 262 11.68 21.00 -7.42
N GLU A 263 11.12 22.21 -7.49
CA GLU A 263 11.44 23.30 -6.55
C GLU A 263 11.11 22.92 -5.10
N LYS A 264 9.91 22.37 -4.84
CA LYS A 264 9.51 21.93 -3.49
C LYS A 264 10.36 20.81 -2.89
N LYS A 265 11.13 20.09 -3.71
CA LYS A 265 12.04 19.03 -3.24
C LYS A 265 13.42 19.57 -2.89
N ASN A 266 13.83 20.67 -3.51
CA ASN A 266 15.14 21.27 -3.30
C ASN A 266 15.18 22.17 -2.05
N ASP A 267 14.05 22.74 -1.63
CA ASP A 267 13.98 23.59 -0.42
C ASP A 267 14.16 22.83 0.91
N ASN A 268 14.35 21.50 0.88
CA ASN A 268 14.56 20.67 2.08
C ASN A 268 15.96 20.02 2.14
N ILE A 269 16.92 20.48 1.33
CA ILE A 269 18.30 20.00 1.38
C ILE A 269 19.19 21.15 1.85
N ILE A 270 19.51 21.13 3.14
CA ILE A 270 20.68 21.86 3.68
C ILE A 270 21.89 21.06 3.21
N GLU A 271 22.62 21.59 2.22
CA GLU A 271 23.97 21.14 1.86
C GLU A 271 24.95 21.76 2.87
N ASP A 272 25.44 20.94 3.80
CA ASP A 272 26.68 21.21 4.52
C ASP A 272 27.79 20.40 3.83
N ASP A 273 28.74 21.08 3.20
CA ASP A 273 30.01 20.50 2.73
C ASP A 273 31.15 21.33 3.38
N TYR A 274 32.04 20.64 4.10
CA TYR A 274 33.33 21.14 4.60
C TYR A 274 34.39 20.89 3.50
N ASP A 275 35.36 21.75 3.18
CA ASP A 275 36.46 22.26 4.02
C ASP A 275 37.32 23.33 3.29
N THR A 276 38.16 24.02 4.09
CA THR A 276 39.46 24.70 3.82
C THR A 276 39.56 26.21 3.47
N GLU A 277 40.07 26.94 4.49
CA GLU A 277 41.02 28.08 4.59
C GLU A 277 41.12 29.23 3.54
N ASN A 278 41.02 30.45 4.12
CA ASN A 278 41.63 31.76 3.79
C ASN A 278 41.56 32.31 2.34
N ASP A 279 40.78 33.38 2.14
CA ASP A 279 41.30 34.72 1.81
C ASP A 279 40.17 35.77 1.74
N GLU A 280 40.48 37.00 2.18
CA GLU A 280 39.63 38.19 2.12
C GLU A 280 39.25 38.58 0.68
N TYR A 281 37.97 38.84 0.41
CA TYR A 281 37.55 40.09 -0.25
C TYR A 281 36.06 40.38 -0.10
N SER A 282 35.77 41.67 0.09
CA SER A 282 34.44 42.26 0.19
C SER A 282 33.66 42.27 -1.13
N SER A 283 32.35 42.04 -1.06
CA SER A 283 31.36 42.91 -1.73
C SER A 283 29.94 42.57 -1.26
N THR A 284 29.27 43.55 -0.66
CA THR A 284 27.84 43.54 -0.34
C THR A 284 26.98 43.69 -1.60
N PRO A 285 25.74 43.16 -1.59
CA PRO A 285 24.65 43.92 -2.18
C PRO A 285 23.41 44.02 -1.28
N ASN A 286 22.98 45.28 -1.14
CA ASN A 286 21.70 45.84 -0.69
C ASN A 286 20.55 44.85 -0.40
N SER A 287 20.16 44.78 0.88
CA SER A 287 18.84 44.31 1.30
C SER A 287 17.82 45.46 1.23
N GLU A 288 16.90 45.42 0.28
CA GLU A 288 15.66 46.20 0.37
C GLU A 288 14.79 45.64 1.49
N LYS A 289 14.43 46.48 2.45
CA LYS A 289 13.50 46.15 3.54
C LYS A 289 12.10 45.92 2.98
N PHE A 290 11.73 44.66 2.73
CA PHE A 290 10.35 44.28 2.48
C PHE A 290 9.51 44.32 3.77
N ASN A 291 8.38 45.01 3.68
CA ASN A 291 7.54 45.38 4.81
C ASN A 291 6.65 44.20 5.26
N PHE A 292 7.14 43.38 6.19
CA PHE A 292 6.53 42.12 6.63
C PHE A 292 5.17 42.23 7.35
N LYS A 293 4.73 43.41 7.81
CA LYS A 293 3.53 43.52 8.66
C LYS A 293 2.19 43.36 7.93
N GLY A 294 2.11 43.70 6.64
CA GLY A 294 0.85 43.62 5.87
C GLY A 294 0.39 42.20 5.55
N TYR A 295 1.35 41.30 5.25
CA TYR A 295 1.05 39.93 4.83
C TYR A 295 0.54 39.04 5.96
N TYR A 296 1.02 39.24 7.19
CA TYR A 296 0.52 38.50 8.35
C TYR A 296 -0.94 38.83 8.67
N PHE A 297 -1.36 40.08 8.47
CA PHE A 297 -2.75 40.48 8.71
C PHE A 297 -3.70 39.86 7.68
N ILE A 298 -3.30 39.84 6.41
CA ILE A 298 -4.08 39.21 5.33
C ILE A 298 -4.15 37.69 5.54
N ALA A 299 -3.03 37.05 5.89
CA ALA A 299 -3.00 35.62 6.19
C ALA A 299 -3.91 35.26 7.39
N PHE A 300 -3.93 36.10 8.42
CA PHE A 300 -4.79 35.92 9.59
C PHE A 300 -6.29 36.04 9.22
N LEU A 301 -6.66 37.00 8.38
CA LEU A 301 -8.04 37.15 7.89
C LEU A 301 -8.49 35.95 7.05
N ILE A 302 -7.59 35.42 6.21
CA ILE A 302 -7.87 34.22 5.40
C ILE A 302 -8.10 32.99 6.30
N LEU A 303 -7.28 32.81 7.34
CA LEU A 303 -7.44 31.70 8.28
C LEU A 303 -8.74 31.80 9.10
N LEU A 304 -9.11 33.00 9.54
CA LEU A 304 -10.40 33.24 10.21
C LEU A 304 -11.59 32.96 9.29
N PHE A 305 -11.49 33.32 8.02
CA PHE A 305 -12.53 33.02 7.03
C PHE A 305 -12.73 31.50 6.87
N PHE A 306 -11.65 30.72 6.75
CA PHE A 306 -11.75 29.26 6.67
C PHE A 306 -12.30 28.61 7.95
N GLN A 307 -11.96 29.13 9.12
CA GLN A 307 -12.53 28.67 10.38
C GLN A 307 -14.05 28.93 10.43
N LEU A 308 -14.51 30.12 10.07
CA LEU A 308 -15.95 30.44 10.01
C LEU A 308 -16.69 29.57 8.99
N LEU A 309 -16.08 29.31 7.83
CA LEU A 309 -16.69 28.46 6.81
C LEU A 309 -16.85 27.01 7.30
N SER A 310 -15.88 26.49 8.06
CA SER A 310 -15.98 25.16 8.67
C SER A 310 -17.11 25.06 9.69
N ILE A 311 -17.34 26.10 10.48
CA ILE A 311 -18.44 26.18 11.46
C ILE A 311 -19.80 26.20 10.74
N VAL A 312 -19.92 26.97 9.66
CA VAL A 312 -21.16 27.03 8.86
C VAL A 312 -21.49 25.68 8.23
N VAL A 313 -20.49 24.97 7.69
CA VAL A 313 -20.65 23.62 7.15
C VAL A 313 -21.09 22.64 8.24
N PHE A 314 -20.50 22.73 9.44
CA PHE A 314 -20.86 21.88 10.56
C PHE A 314 -22.31 22.11 11.00
N ILE A 315 -22.74 23.37 11.18
CA ILE A 315 -24.12 23.73 11.54
C ILE A 315 -25.11 23.28 10.45
N SER A 316 -24.77 23.45 9.17
CA SER A 316 -25.62 22.99 8.07
C SER A 316 -25.77 21.46 8.05
N SER A 317 -24.69 20.74 8.35
CA SER A 317 -24.69 19.28 8.42
C SER A 317 -25.53 18.75 9.59
N THR A 318 -25.47 19.40 10.76
CA THR A 318 -26.26 19.00 11.94
C THR A 318 -27.75 19.27 11.75
N ILE A 319 -28.12 20.39 11.12
CA ILE A 319 -29.51 20.69 10.74
C ILE A 319 -30.04 19.64 9.74
N SER A 320 -29.23 19.30 8.73
CA SER A 320 -29.58 18.27 7.74
C SER A 320 -29.77 16.89 8.40
N TYR A 321 -28.85 16.52 9.30
CA TYR A 321 -28.91 15.26 10.04
C TYR A 321 -30.16 15.19 10.93
N SER A 322 -30.50 16.27 11.63
CA SER A 322 -31.71 16.38 12.46
C SER A 322 -33.00 16.20 11.64
N LYS A 323 -33.09 16.83 10.45
CA LYS A 323 -34.22 16.63 9.53
C LYS A 323 -34.35 15.18 9.07
N LYS A 324 -33.23 14.54 8.73
CA LYS A 324 -33.21 13.14 8.25
C LYS A 324 -33.54 12.15 9.37
N SER A 325 -33.11 12.42 10.59
CA SER A 325 -33.47 11.64 11.78
C SER A 325 -34.98 11.65 12.04
N LYS A 326 -35.62 12.83 12.02
CA LYS A 326 -37.09 12.97 12.17
C LYS A 326 -37.86 12.22 11.07
N GLN A 327 -37.36 12.21 9.83
CA GLN A 327 -37.96 11.42 8.74
C GLN A 327 -37.87 9.91 8.99
N LEU A 328 -36.72 9.44 9.51
CA LEU A 328 -36.51 8.03 9.84
C LEU A 328 -37.42 7.56 10.97
N GLU A 329 -37.65 8.39 11.99
CA GLU A 329 -38.59 8.08 13.09
C GLU A 329 -40.03 7.98 12.59
N LYS A 330 -40.47 8.89 11.70
CA LYS A 330 -41.80 8.79 11.07
C LYS A 330 -41.97 7.48 10.29
N LEU A 331 -40.96 7.07 9.51
CA LEU A 331 -41.00 5.80 8.77
C LEU A 331 -41.01 4.57 9.70
N LYS A 332 -40.26 4.62 10.82
CA LYS A 332 -40.30 3.55 11.84
C LYS A 332 -41.68 3.44 12.49
N LYS A 333 -42.36 4.56 12.74
CA LYS A 333 -43.72 4.57 13.30
C LYS A 333 -44.73 3.97 12.33
N ILE A 334 -44.69 4.38 11.05
CA ILE A 334 -45.54 3.83 9.99
C ILE A 334 -45.33 2.31 9.82
N ASN A 335 -44.07 1.85 9.83
CA ASN A 335 -43.78 0.42 9.72
C ASN A 335 -44.26 -0.38 10.94
N ARG A 336 -44.19 0.18 12.16
CA ARG A 336 -44.76 -0.45 13.36
C ARG A 336 -46.29 -0.57 13.24
N GLU A 337 -46.98 0.48 12.81
CA GLU A 337 -48.43 0.47 12.57
C GLU A 337 -48.83 -0.51 11.44
N ALA A 338 -48.06 -0.60 10.36
CA ALA A 338 -48.29 -1.58 9.30
C ALA A 338 -48.09 -3.03 9.80
N SER A 339 -47.09 -3.26 10.65
CA SER A 339 -46.81 -4.59 11.22
C SER A 339 -47.88 -5.04 12.23
N THR A 340 -48.47 -4.14 13.02
CA THR A 340 -49.57 -4.48 13.93
C THR A 340 -50.86 -4.78 13.17
N ILE A 341 -51.13 -4.08 12.06
CA ILE A 341 -52.27 -4.37 11.17
C ILE A 341 -52.11 -5.74 10.47
N LEU A 342 -50.89 -6.11 10.07
CA LEU A 342 -50.63 -7.43 9.47
C LEU A 342 -50.78 -8.57 10.50
N LEU A 343 -50.37 -8.35 11.75
CA LEU A 343 -50.54 -9.33 12.83
C LEU A 343 -52.00 -9.50 13.25
N SER A 344 -52.81 -8.43 13.24
CA SER A 344 -54.24 -8.54 13.55
C SER A 344 -55.05 -9.25 12.45
N LYS A 345 -54.66 -9.11 11.17
CA LYS A 345 -55.27 -9.84 10.04
C LYS A 345 -54.94 -11.34 10.01
N ASN A 346 -53.80 -11.75 10.54
CA ASN A 346 -53.44 -13.18 10.59
C ASN A 346 -54.12 -13.94 11.73
N ASN A 347 -54.53 -13.27 12.80
CA ASN A 347 -55.25 -13.90 13.92
C ASN A 347 -56.75 -14.14 13.64
N SER A 348 -57.32 -13.62 12.55
CA SER A 348 -58.73 -13.85 12.18
C SER A 348 -58.94 -14.98 11.17
N LEU A 349 -57.87 -15.62 10.65
CA LEU A 349 -57.96 -16.64 9.59
C LEU A 349 -57.70 -18.10 10.02
N CYS A 350 -57.47 -18.35 11.32
CA CYS A 350 -57.32 -19.72 11.83
C CYS A 350 -58.50 -20.12 12.73
N ASN A 351 -59.69 -20.28 12.14
CA ASN A 351 -60.76 -21.07 12.78
C ASN A 351 -61.79 -21.64 11.79
N SER A 352 -61.34 -22.38 10.78
CA SER A 352 -62.26 -23.15 9.92
C SER A 352 -61.61 -24.35 9.24
N ARG A 353 -61.01 -25.28 10.00
CA ARG A 353 -60.72 -26.63 9.47
C ARG A 353 -60.54 -27.66 10.58
N SER A 354 -61.65 -28.00 11.24
CA SER A 354 -61.79 -29.29 11.92
C SER A 354 -63.20 -29.82 11.64
N LYS A 355 -63.28 -30.75 10.68
CA LYS A 355 -64.32 -31.77 10.46
C LYS A 355 -64.24 -32.21 9.00
N ARG A 356 -63.59 -33.35 8.75
CA ARG A 356 -64.09 -34.45 7.90
C ARG A 356 -63.04 -35.54 7.70
N ASN A 357 -63.54 -36.76 7.81
CA ASN A 357 -63.02 -38.03 7.29
C ASN A 357 -62.09 -38.84 8.22
N LEU A 358 -62.73 -39.62 9.09
CA LEU A 358 -62.26 -40.94 9.47
C LEU A 358 -63.46 -41.89 9.60
N PHE A 359 -63.88 -42.48 8.49
CA PHE A 359 -64.75 -43.66 8.44
C PHE A 359 -64.49 -44.37 7.10
N LEU A 360 -63.86 -45.54 7.17
CA LEU A 360 -64.11 -46.73 6.35
C LEU A 360 -63.11 -47.82 6.75
N ASN A 361 -63.57 -48.70 7.62
CA ASN A 361 -63.23 -50.11 7.64
C ASN A 361 -64.52 -50.86 8.06
N VAL A 362 -64.82 -51.91 7.30
CA VAL A 362 -66.02 -52.76 7.24
C VAL A 362 -67.16 -52.21 6.41
#